data_AF-A0A388JK65-F1
#
_entry.id   AF-A0A388JK65-F1
#
_cell.length_a   1.000
_cell.length_b   1.000
_cell.length_c   1.000
_cell.angle_alpha   90.00
_cell.angle_beta   90.00
_cell.angle_gamma   90.00
#
_symmetry.space_group_name_H-M   'P 1'
#
loop_
_entity.id
_entity.type
_entity.pdbx_description
1 polymer ?
#
loop_
_entity_poly.entity_id
_entity_poly.type
_entity_poly.pdbx_seq_one_letter_code
_entity_poly.pdbx_strand_id
1 'polypeptide(L)' 'MAMMGIEFTGKAPFDVVYLHGLVRDEQGRKMSKTLGNVLNPLDVISEYGTDALRFTLATGTTPGQ' A
#
# COMPACT_ATOMS: atom_id res chain seq x y z
N MET A 1 11.28 -12.13 -6.77
CA MET A 1 12.43 -11.41 -6.17
C MET A 1 13.21 -12.29 -5.21
N ALA A 2 12.59 -12.85 -4.16
CA ALA A 2 13.28 -13.72 -3.21
C ALA A 2 14.02 -14.91 -3.88
N MET A 3 13.31 -15.74 -4.65
CA MET A 3 13.89 -16.92 -5.32
C MET A 3 15.05 -16.54 -6.26
N MET A 4 14.85 -15.53 -7.12
CA MET A 4 15.90 -15.07 -8.04
C MET A 4 17.12 -14.49 -7.31
N GLY A 5 16.90 -13.78 -6.18
CA GLY A 5 18.00 -13.26 -5.37
C GLY A 5 18.86 -14.38 -4.79
N ILE A 6 18.22 -15.44 -4.27
CA ILE A 6 18.93 -16.61 -3.75
C ILE A 6 19.69 -17.33 -4.87
N GLU A 7 19.04 -17.55 -6.02
CA GLU A 7 19.65 -18.25 -7.16
C GLU A 7 20.91 -17.56 -7.67
N PHE A 8 20.88 -16.24 -7.87
CA PHE A 8 21.99 -15.52 -8.49
C PHE A 8 23.03 -14.97 -7.52
N THR A 9 22.72 -14.86 -6.22
CA THR A 9 23.63 -14.26 -5.23
C THR A 9 23.96 -15.16 -4.04
N GLY A 10 23.27 -16.31 -3.91
CA GLY A 10 23.40 -17.21 -2.77
C GLY A 10 22.84 -16.64 -1.46
N LYS A 11 22.14 -15.49 -1.50
CA LYS A 11 21.64 -14.77 -0.33
C LYS A 11 20.22 -14.26 -0.56
N ALA A 12 19.45 -14.14 0.53
CA ALA A 12 18.17 -13.47 0.47
C ALA A 12 18.37 -11.98 0.11
N PRO A 13 17.56 -11.40 -0.77
CA PRO A 13 17.73 -10.01 -1.21
C PRO A 13 17.30 -8.96 -0.17
N PHE A 14 16.64 -9.37 0.92
CA PHE A 14 16.18 -8.52 2.01
C PHE A 14 16.07 -9.35 3.29
N ASP A 15 16.39 -8.74 4.44
CA ASP A 15 16.31 -9.37 5.75
C ASP A 15 14.90 -9.32 6.35
N VAL A 16 14.15 -8.25 6.03
CA VAL A 16 12.81 -7.99 6.58
C VAL A 16 11.84 -7.69 5.45
N VAL A 17 10.70 -8.37 5.47
CA VAL A 17 9.56 -8.09 4.60
C VAL A 17 8.45 -7.48 5.44
N TYR A 18 8.17 -6.19 5.24
CA TYR A 18 7.05 -5.51 5.89
C TYR A 18 5.84 -5.52 4.97
N LEU A 19 4.74 -6.14 5.42
CA LEU A 19 3.47 -6.20 4.69
C LEU A 19 2.47 -5.23 5.31
N HIS A 20 2.06 -4.22 4.54
CA HIS A 20 0.99 -3.32 4.93
C HIS A 20 -0.37 -3.81 4.41
N GLY A 21 -1.45 -3.37 5.06
CA GLY A 21 -2.82 -3.67 4.64
C GLY A 21 -3.20 -3.03 3.30
N LEU A 22 -4.35 -3.43 2.77
CA LEU A 22 -4.91 -2.86 1.54
C LEU A 22 -5.86 -1.70 1.88
N VAL A 23 -5.80 -0.63 1.08
CA VAL A 23 -6.80 0.44 1.19
C VAL A 23 -8.10 -0.02 0.53
N ARG A 24 -9.21 0.21 1.22
CA ARG A 24 -10.55 -0.26 0.84
C ARG A 24 -11.45 0.92 0.48
N ASP A 25 -12.44 0.67 -0.38
CA ASP A 25 -13.50 1.63 -0.66
C ASP A 25 -14.53 1.67 0.48
N GLU A 26 -15.52 2.55 0.35
CA GLU A 26 -16.63 2.72 1.31
C GLU A 26 -17.44 1.43 1.57
N GLN A 27 -17.38 0.46 0.65
CA GLN A 27 -18.05 -0.84 0.75
C GLN A 27 -17.13 -1.92 1.33
N GLY A 28 -15.91 -1.56 1.76
CA GLY A 28 -14.92 -2.46 2.33
C GLY A 28 -14.21 -3.34 1.29
N ARG A 29 -14.38 -3.07 -0.01
CA ARG A 29 -13.73 -3.81 -1.09
C ARG A 29 -12.34 -3.26 -1.34
N LYS A 30 -11.38 -4.12 -1.68
CA LYS A 30 -10.05 -3.71 -2.12
C LYS A 30 -10.16 -2.66 -3.24
N MET A 31 -9.50 -1.52 -3.09
CA MET A 31 -9.35 -0.58 -4.19
C MET A 31 -8.46 -1.16 -5.29
N SER A 32 -8.94 -1.15 -6.53
CA SER A 32 -8.18 -1.60 -7.69
C SER A 32 -8.69 -0.97 -8.99
N LYS A 33 -7.76 -0.72 -9.93
CA LYS A 33 -8.09 -0.13 -11.23
C LYS A 33 -9.07 -1.01 -12.02
N THR A 34 -8.89 -2.32 -11.96
CA THR A 34 -9.76 -3.30 -12.66
C THR A 34 -11.19 -3.28 -12.14
N LEU A 35 -11.39 -3.11 -10.82
CA LEU A 35 -12.72 -2.97 -10.24
C LEU A 35 -13.31 -1.55 -10.46
N GLY A 36 -12.47 -0.58 -10.82
CA GLY A 36 -12.87 0.80 -11.09
C GLY A 36 -13.14 1.63 -9.84
N ASN A 37 -12.83 1.11 -8.64
CA ASN A 37 -13.08 1.76 -7.36
C ASN A 37 -11.81 2.45 -6.81
N VAL A 38 -11.07 3.16 -7.66
CA VAL A 38 -9.86 3.91 -7.27
C VAL A 38 -10.15 5.40 -7.20
N LEU A 39 -9.42 6.08 -6.33
CA LEU A 39 -9.40 7.53 -6.24
C LEU A 39 -8.02 8.08 -6.64
N ASN A 40 -7.98 9.31 -7.15
CA ASN A 40 -6.72 9.99 -7.43
C ASN A 40 -6.20 10.65 -6.13
N PRO A 41 -5.02 10.29 -5.63
CA PRO A 41 -4.50 10.87 -4.40
C PRO A 41 -4.27 12.38 -4.49
N LEU A 42 -4.03 12.93 -5.70
CA LEU A 42 -3.84 14.37 -5.88
C LEU A 42 -5.13 15.17 -5.60
N ASP A 43 -6.29 14.58 -5.86
CA ASP A 43 -7.57 15.24 -5.59
C ASP A 43 -7.78 15.36 -4.08
N VAL A 44 -7.46 14.30 -3.33
CA VAL A 44 -7.49 14.29 -1.85
C VAL A 44 -6.45 15.25 -1.27
N ILE A 45 -5.26 15.32 -1.86
CA ILE A 45 -4.23 16.28 -1.44
C ILE A 45 -4.71 17.72 -1.67
N SER A 46 -5.39 17.99 -2.78
CA SER A 46 -5.94 19.33 -3.06
C SER A 46 -7.04 19.71 -2.08
N GLU A 47 -7.80 18.74 -1.56
CA GLU A 47 -8.92 18.97 -0.65
C GLU A 47 -8.50 19.03 0.83
N TYR A 48 -7.62 18.12 1.26
CA TYR A 48 -7.28 17.92 2.67
C TYR A 48 -5.80 18.15 3.01
N GLY A 49 -4.93 18.24 2.00
CA GLY A 49 -3.48 18.40 2.17
C GLY A 49 -2.70 17.09 2.26
N THR A 50 -1.41 17.18 1.91
CA THR A 50 -0.49 16.03 1.88
C THR A 50 -0.34 15.36 3.25
N ASP A 51 -0.21 16.15 4.31
CA ASP A 51 0.03 15.61 5.64
C ASP A 51 -1.20 14.91 6.22
N ALA A 52 -2.40 15.43 5.94
CA ALA A 52 -3.65 14.76 6.32
C ALA A 52 -3.77 13.38 5.66
N LEU A 53 -3.48 13.28 4.36
CA LEU A 53 -3.46 12.01 3.64
C LEU A 53 -2.44 11.04 4.22
N ARG A 54 -1.19 11.48 4.42
CA ARG A 54 -0.11 10.64 4.96
C ARG A 54 -0.42 10.16 6.37
N PHE A 55 -0.91 11.05 7.23
CA PHE A 55 -1.28 10.70 8.60
C PHE A 55 -2.36 9.63 8.61
N THR A 56 -3.43 9.82 7.82
CA THR A 56 -4.53 8.86 7.71
C THR A 56 -4.07 7.50 7.18
N LEU A 57 -3.19 7.46 6.18
CA LEU A 57 -2.66 6.19 5.67
C LEU A 57 -1.75 5.48 6.68
N ALA A 58 -0.96 6.24 7.43
CA ALA A 58 -0.05 5.70 8.43
C ALA A 58 -0.77 5.17 9.68
N THR A 59 -1.84 5.83 10.13
CA THR A 59 -2.60 5.45 11.34
C THR A 59 -3.83 4.59 11.04
N GLY A 60 -4.42 4.74 9.87
CA GLY A 60 -5.65 4.06 9.44
C GLY A 60 -5.42 2.70 8.78
N THR A 61 -4.17 2.28 8.59
CA THR A 61 -3.85 0.93 8.08
C THR A 61 -3.20 0.09 9.17
N THR A 62 -3.93 -0.91 9.66
CA THR A 62 -3.36 -1.93 10.55
C THR A 62 -2.49 -2.87 9.71
N PRO A 63 -1.26 -3.23 10.15
CA PRO A 63 -0.47 -4.23 9.46
C PRO A 63 -1.25 -5.56 9.30
N GLY A 64 -1.36 -6.04 8.06
CA GLY A 64 -1.98 -7.35 7.76
C GLY A 64 -3.51 -7.42 7.65
N GLN A 65 -4.23 -6.30 7.52
CA GLN A 65 -5.71 -6.25 7.35
C GLN A 65 -6.16 -5.89 5.92
#